data_AF-A0AAD1VT81-F1
#
_entry.id   AF-A0AAD1VT81-F1
#
_cell.length_a   1.000
_cell.length_b   1.000
_cell.length_c   1.000
_cell.angle_alpha   90.00
_cell.angle_beta   90.00
_cell.angle_gamma   90.00
#
_symmetry.space_group_name_H-M   'P 1'
#
loop_
_entity.id
_entity.type
_entity.pdbx_description
1 polymer ?
#
loop_
_entity_poly.entity_id
_entity_poly.type
_entity_poly.pdbx_seq_one_letter_code
_entity_poly.pdbx_strand_id
1 'polypeptide(L)'
;DKFSRETQGPERKIHYQLFSSENRYLGTSQQVHPFIPRFTTQEGENRGLDQSLSPATLTNEEERSRGIFNLTGIPLTSEEIDLLSKGMKFAPNKKANDFDLYIDLKKFIRSLTIKRHFLQHPSTTEREIDTVSEREDYRFQPKSHFFPVQSKGPFLETFEHMVDQAFQSIAKKRKSGSCPFNLTKREETTLKHLMEREDLVIREADKGG
;
A
#
# COMPACT_ATOMS: atom_id res chain seq x y z
N ASP A 1 -4.00 56.43 -22.73
CA ASP A 1 -5.02 55.58 -22.09
C ASP A 1 -5.17 54.28 -22.86
N LYS A 2 -4.39 53.22 -22.61
CA LYS A 2 -4.50 52.21 -21.52
C LYS A 2 -5.93 51.72 -21.28
N PHE A 3 -6.26 50.53 -21.78
CA PHE A 3 -7.19 49.62 -21.09
C PHE A 3 -6.90 48.16 -21.49
N SER A 4 -6.19 47.46 -20.61
CA SER A 4 -6.01 46.00 -20.62
C SER A 4 -7.30 45.34 -20.13
N ARG A 5 -7.73 44.24 -20.78
CA ARG A 5 -8.76 43.35 -20.24
C ARG A 5 -8.11 42.07 -19.72
N GLU A 6 -7.95 42.01 -18.40
CA GLU A 6 -7.73 40.75 -17.68
C GLU A 6 -9.01 39.91 -17.75
N THR A 7 -8.87 38.64 -18.11
CA THR A 7 -9.94 37.65 -17.95
C THR A 7 -9.57 36.73 -16.79
N GLN A 8 -10.16 36.99 -15.62
CA GLN A 8 -10.14 36.06 -14.49
C GLN A 8 -11.19 34.97 -14.73
N GLY A 9 -10.74 33.73 -14.95
CA GLY A 9 -11.60 32.55 -14.93
C GLY A 9 -11.90 32.13 -13.48
N PRO A 10 -13.07 31.52 -13.20
CA PRO A 10 -13.43 31.16 -11.84
C PRO A 10 -12.68 29.91 -11.36
N GLU A 11 -11.86 30.07 -10.32
CA GLU A 11 -11.33 28.95 -9.53
C GLU A 11 -12.48 28.19 -8.85
N ARG A 12 -12.75 26.96 -9.31
CA ARG A 12 -13.63 26.04 -8.59
C ARG A 12 -12.83 25.30 -7.52
N LYS A 13 -12.85 25.83 -6.29
CA LYS A 13 -12.40 25.12 -5.08
C LYS A 13 -13.34 23.94 -4.81
N ILE A 14 -12.80 22.72 -4.92
CA ILE A 14 -13.53 21.48 -4.61
C ILE A 14 -13.41 21.24 -3.10
N HIS A 15 -14.46 21.59 -2.36
CA HIS A 15 -14.52 21.38 -0.91
C HIS A 15 -15.17 20.01 -0.64
N TYR A 16 -14.40 19.03 -0.18
CA TYR A 16 -14.96 17.77 0.30
C TYR A 16 -15.60 18.00 1.67
N GLN A 17 -16.93 18.03 1.73
CA GLN A 17 -17.66 17.94 3.01
C GLN A 17 -17.63 16.49 3.49
N LEU A 18 -16.97 16.27 4.62
CA LEU A 18 -17.06 15.03 5.38
C LEU A 18 -18.48 14.93 5.94
N PHE A 19 -19.28 14.00 5.43
CA PHE A 19 -20.56 13.65 6.02
C PHE A 19 -20.32 12.93 7.36
N SER A 20 -20.55 13.66 8.45
CA SER A 20 -20.80 13.10 9.77
C SER A 20 -22.22 12.53 9.79
N SER A 21 -22.36 11.20 9.83
CA SER A 21 -23.62 10.56 10.16
C SER A 21 -23.62 10.21 11.64
N GLU A 22 -24.49 10.90 12.38
CA GLU A 22 -24.84 10.62 13.76
C GLU A 22 -25.42 9.21 13.87
N ASN A 23 -24.80 8.37 14.70
CA ASN A 23 -25.36 7.10 15.12
C ASN A 23 -26.33 7.32 16.29
N ARG A 24 -27.60 6.95 16.10
CA ARG A 24 -28.48 6.57 17.21
C ARG A 24 -29.03 5.18 16.94
N TYR A 25 -28.43 4.19 17.59
CA TYR A 25 -29.06 2.91 17.87
C TYR A 25 -28.92 2.60 19.36
N LEU A 26 -30.05 2.66 20.05
CA LEU A 26 -30.30 2.02 21.33
C LEU A 26 -30.51 0.52 21.05
N GLY A 27 -29.78 -0.34 21.75
CA GLY A 27 -29.94 -1.79 21.63
C GLY A 27 -29.03 -2.53 22.61
N THR A 28 -29.66 -3.14 23.60
CA THR A 28 -29.11 -3.83 24.77
C THR A 28 -28.43 -5.16 24.43
N SER A 29 -27.42 -5.54 25.22
CA SER A 29 -27.37 -6.82 25.97
C SER A 29 -25.98 -7.47 26.02
N GLN A 30 -25.63 -7.83 27.25
CA GLN A 30 -24.74 -8.90 27.72
C GLN A 30 -23.22 -8.82 27.50
N GLN A 31 -22.59 -8.35 28.57
CA GLN A 31 -21.22 -8.60 28.99
C GLN A 31 -20.95 -10.10 29.16
N VAL A 32 -19.84 -10.58 28.58
CA VAL A 32 -19.12 -11.79 29.02
C VAL A 32 -17.63 -11.51 28.86
N HIS A 33 -16.96 -11.27 29.98
CA HIS A 33 -15.50 -11.14 30.05
C HIS A 33 -14.84 -12.53 30.11
N PRO A 34 -13.80 -12.80 29.32
CA PRO A 34 -12.86 -13.86 29.65
C PRO A 34 -11.83 -13.35 30.66
N PHE A 35 -11.79 -14.03 31.81
CA PHE A 35 -10.78 -13.94 32.85
C PHE A 35 -9.40 -14.34 32.28
N ILE A 36 -8.43 -13.43 32.30
CA ILE A 36 -7.03 -13.71 31.95
C ILE A 36 -6.21 -13.58 33.25
N PRO A 37 -5.47 -14.63 33.67
CA PRO A 37 -4.67 -14.55 34.88
C PRO A 37 -3.50 -13.58 34.70
N ARG A 38 -3.34 -12.67 35.66
CA ARG A 38 -2.16 -11.81 35.81
C ARG A 38 -0.97 -12.66 36.23
N PHE A 39 0.03 -12.77 35.37
CA PHE A 39 1.37 -13.15 35.80
C PHE A 39 2.06 -11.91 36.35
N THR A 40 2.29 -11.89 37.66
CA THR A 40 3.18 -10.94 38.32
C THR A 40 4.62 -11.35 38.01
N THR A 41 5.33 -10.58 37.18
CA THR A 41 6.79 -10.68 37.08
C THR A 41 7.37 -9.68 38.08
N GLN A 42 8.14 -10.21 39.03
CA GLN A 42 8.87 -9.43 40.02
C GLN A 42 9.87 -8.51 39.33
N GLU A 43 9.82 -7.22 39.67
CA GLU A 43 10.84 -6.23 39.35
C GLU A 43 12.11 -6.58 40.13
N GLY A 44 13.08 -7.16 39.45
CA GLY A 44 14.46 -7.23 39.92
C GLY A 44 15.15 -5.92 39.58
N GLU A 45 15.42 -5.12 40.60
CA GLU A 45 16.41 -4.03 40.56
C GLU A 45 17.72 -4.56 39.99
N ASN A 46 18.21 -3.96 38.89
CA ASN A 46 19.62 -4.04 38.54
C ASN A 46 20.18 -2.63 38.41
N ARG A 47 20.98 -2.29 39.43
CA ARG A 47 21.79 -1.09 39.51
C ARG A 47 22.93 -1.17 38.49
N GLY A 48 23.23 -0.01 37.94
CA GLY A 48 24.37 0.41 37.13
C GLY A 48 25.46 -0.60 36.79
N LEU A 49 25.79 -0.63 35.50
CA LEU A 49 27.17 -0.48 35.03
C LEU A 49 27.13 0.05 33.60
N ASP A 50 27.58 1.28 33.46
CA ASP A 50 27.91 1.93 32.20
C ASP A 50 29.07 1.15 31.56
N GLN A 51 28.73 0.23 30.66
CA GLN A 51 29.68 -0.35 29.71
C GLN A 51 29.21 0.05 28.33
N SER A 52 30.06 0.82 27.65
CA SER A 52 30.00 1.08 26.23
C SER A 52 29.98 -0.25 25.48
N LEU A 53 28.77 -0.72 25.16
CA LEU A 53 28.55 -1.88 24.30
C LEU A 53 29.00 -1.50 22.89
N SER A 54 30.22 -1.89 22.54
CA SER A 54 30.55 -2.12 21.14
C SER A 54 29.57 -3.16 20.58
N PRO A 55 29.05 -2.98 19.35
CA PRO A 55 28.14 -3.95 18.75
C PRO A 55 28.85 -5.30 18.73
N ALA A 56 28.23 -6.32 19.33
CA ALA A 56 28.82 -7.65 19.42
C ALA A 56 28.99 -8.21 18.00
N THR A 57 30.23 -8.24 17.52
CA THR A 57 30.61 -8.88 16.27
C THR A 57 30.67 -10.38 16.51
N LEU A 58 29.85 -11.15 15.78
CA LEU A 58 29.86 -12.61 15.87
C LEU A 58 31.08 -13.20 15.16
N THR A 59 31.44 -14.43 15.52
CA THR A 59 32.63 -15.09 14.97
C THR A 59 32.34 -15.69 13.57
N ASN A 60 33.38 -15.82 12.74
CA ASN A 60 33.29 -16.45 11.41
C ASN A 60 32.66 -17.86 11.41
N GLU A 61 32.72 -18.60 12.53
CA GLU A 61 32.10 -19.92 12.65
C GLU A 61 30.57 -19.84 12.76
N GLU A 62 30.06 -18.85 13.49
CA GLU A 62 28.62 -18.65 13.67
C GLU A 62 27.96 -18.21 12.36
N GLU A 63 28.62 -17.34 11.59
CA GLU A 63 28.16 -16.93 10.26
C GLU A 63 28.00 -18.13 9.33
N ARG A 64 29.02 -19.00 9.27
CA ARG A 64 29.02 -20.21 8.43
C ARG A 64 27.96 -21.21 8.85
N SER A 65 27.71 -21.37 10.15
CA SER A 65 26.64 -22.25 10.67
C SER A 65 25.25 -21.83 10.18
N ARG A 66 25.06 -20.54 9.88
CA ARG A 66 23.81 -19.95 9.37
C ARG A 66 23.79 -19.84 7.84
N GLY A 67 24.78 -20.40 7.15
CA GLY A 67 24.90 -20.36 5.69
C GLY A 67 25.28 -18.98 5.13
N ILE A 68 25.87 -18.11 5.96
CA ILE A 68 26.33 -16.78 5.56
C ILE A 68 27.81 -16.86 5.22
N PHE A 69 28.17 -16.37 4.03
CA PHE A 69 29.54 -16.32 3.54
C PHE A 69 29.95 -14.87 3.34
N ASN A 70 30.66 -14.31 4.32
CA ASN A 70 31.19 -12.97 4.23
C ASN A 70 32.49 -12.95 3.39
N LEU A 71 32.44 -12.34 2.21
CA LEU A 71 33.58 -12.24 1.29
C LEU A 71 34.29 -10.89 1.31
N THR A 72 33.72 -9.88 1.98
CA THR A 72 34.21 -8.49 1.94
C THR A 72 35.27 -8.22 3.01
N GLY A 73 35.44 -9.12 3.98
CA GLY A 73 36.33 -8.94 5.13
C GLY A 73 35.85 -7.88 6.12
N ILE A 74 34.70 -7.25 5.86
CA ILE A 74 34.08 -6.26 6.74
C ILE A 74 33.19 -7.01 7.72
N PRO A 75 33.37 -6.85 9.04
CA PRO A 75 32.57 -7.55 10.03
C PRO A 75 31.09 -7.17 9.89
N LEU A 76 30.21 -8.17 9.91
CA LEU A 76 28.78 -7.97 9.98
C LEU A 76 28.33 -7.86 11.43
N THR A 77 27.33 -7.03 11.70
CA THR A 77 26.75 -6.97 13.04
C THR A 77 25.85 -8.18 13.30
N SER A 78 25.62 -8.52 14.56
CA SER A 78 24.72 -9.61 14.94
C SER A 78 23.32 -9.51 14.27
N GLU A 79 22.81 -8.30 14.12
CA GLU A 79 21.52 -8.00 13.49
C GLU A 79 21.54 -8.22 11.99
N GLU A 80 22.64 -7.83 11.32
CA GLU A 80 22.83 -8.08 9.89
C GLU A 80 22.89 -9.58 9.63
N ILE A 81 23.59 -10.33 10.49
CA ILE A 81 23.69 -11.79 10.41
C ILE A 81 22.30 -12.42 10.63
N ASP A 82 21.55 -12.01 11.65
CA ASP A 82 20.19 -12.50 11.89
C ASP A 82 19.28 -12.25 10.67
N LEU A 83 19.31 -11.05 10.10
CA LEU A 83 18.53 -10.68 8.94
C LEU A 83 18.93 -11.48 7.68
N LEU A 84 20.23 -11.60 7.41
CA LEU A 84 20.76 -12.32 6.25
C LEU A 84 20.53 -13.83 6.37
N SER A 85 20.52 -14.38 7.59
CA SER A 85 20.26 -15.81 7.84
C SER A 85 18.87 -16.27 7.41
N LYS A 86 17.92 -15.33 7.22
CA LYS A 86 16.60 -15.62 6.64
C LYS A 86 16.68 -16.09 5.19
N GLY A 87 17.75 -15.72 4.48
CA GLY A 87 18.05 -16.16 3.12
C GLY A 87 17.08 -15.68 2.04
N MET A 88 17.32 -16.13 0.81
CA MET A 88 16.56 -15.67 -0.39
C MET A 88 15.10 -16.14 -0.45
N LYS A 89 14.73 -17.15 0.34
CA LYS A 89 13.33 -17.63 0.42
C LYS A 89 12.45 -16.69 1.24
N PHE A 90 13.05 -15.78 2.01
CA PHE A 90 12.32 -14.83 2.81
C PHE A 90 11.90 -13.62 1.99
N ALA A 91 10.58 -13.38 1.92
CA ALA A 91 10.02 -12.20 1.29
C ALA A 91 9.35 -11.32 2.36
N PRO A 92 9.85 -10.09 2.61
CA PRO A 92 9.18 -9.15 3.51
C PRO A 92 7.72 -8.91 3.12
N ASN A 93 6.80 -9.04 4.08
CA ASN A 93 5.40 -8.75 3.86
C ASN A 93 5.19 -7.23 3.84
N LYS A 94 4.83 -6.69 2.67
CA LYS A 94 4.47 -5.27 2.52
C LYS A 94 3.01 -5.08 2.91
N LYS A 95 2.70 -4.03 3.68
CA LYS A 95 1.31 -3.60 3.88
C LYS A 95 0.71 -3.23 2.51
N ALA A 96 -0.48 -3.75 2.23
CA ALA A 96 -1.24 -3.31 1.07
C ALA A 96 -1.57 -1.81 1.21
N ASN A 97 -1.43 -1.05 0.12
CA ASN A 97 -1.81 0.36 0.09
C ASN A 97 -3.31 0.47 -0.19
N ASP A 98 -4.07 0.89 0.82
CA ASP A 98 -5.52 1.05 0.73
C ASP A 98 -5.93 2.10 -0.31
N PHE A 99 -5.10 3.13 -0.51
CA PHE A 99 -5.37 4.18 -1.48
C PHE A 99 -5.22 3.67 -2.92
N ASP A 100 -4.18 2.90 -3.20
CA ASP A 100 -3.96 2.31 -4.53
C ASP A 100 -5.10 1.35 -4.88
N LEU A 101 -5.51 0.53 -3.92
CA LEU A 101 -6.63 -0.40 -4.08
C LEU A 101 -7.96 0.33 -4.33
N TYR A 102 -8.19 1.45 -3.64
CA TYR A 102 -9.35 2.32 -3.90
C TYR A 102 -9.31 2.91 -5.32
N ILE A 103 -8.16 3.40 -5.76
CA ILE A 103 -7.98 3.90 -7.13
C ILE A 103 -8.32 2.81 -8.14
N ASP A 104 -7.82 1.60 -7.94
CA ASP A 104 -8.04 0.48 -8.84
C ASP A 104 -9.51 0.05 -8.87
N LEU A 105 -10.20 0.07 -7.71
CA LEU A 105 -11.65 -0.12 -7.66
C LEU A 105 -12.37 0.93 -8.53
N LYS A 106 -12.06 2.22 -8.39
CA LYS A 106 -12.73 3.26 -9.19
C LYS A 106 -12.44 3.13 -10.68
N LYS A 107 -11.22 2.74 -11.08
CA LYS A 107 -10.89 2.43 -12.48
C LYS A 107 -11.73 1.25 -13.00
N PHE A 108 -11.88 0.21 -12.19
CA PHE A 108 -12.68 -0.96 -12.53
C PHE A 108 -14.16 -0.61 -12.71
N ILE A 109 -14.77 0.10 -11.75
CA ILE A 109 -16.15 0.60 -11.85
C ILE A 109 -16.31 1.45 -13.11
N ARG A 110 -15.39 2.39 -13.37
CA ARG A 110 -15.40 3.21 -14.58
C ARG A 110 -15.40 2.37 -15.85
N SER A 111 -14.54 1.35 -15.94
CA SER A 111 -14.48 0.45 -17.09
C SER A 111 -15.81 -0.27 -17.33
N LEU A 112 -16.42 -0.81 -16.27
CA LEU A 112 -17.72 -1.47 -16.37
C LEU A 112 -18.83 -0.52 -16.78
N THR A 113 -18.88 0.69 -16.21
CA THR A 113 -19.86 1.72 -16.56
C THR A 113 -19.75 2.12 -18.03
N ILE A 114 -18.53 2.29 -18.55
CA ILE A 114 -18.30 2.63 -19.97
C ILE A 114 -18.76 1.46 -20.86
N LYS A 115 -18.38 0.21 -20.54
CA LYS A 115 -18.82 -0.97 -21.29
C LYS A 115 -20.35 -1.05 -21.33
N ARG A 116 -21.00 -0.88 -20.18
CA ARG A 116 -22.46 -0.88 -20.06
C ARG A 116 -23.10 0.23 -20.89
N HIS A 117 -22.55 1.45 -20.86
CA HIS A 117 -23.06 2.57 -21.66
C HIS A 117 -23.13 2.21 -23.14
N PHE A 118 -22.05 1.67 -23.72
CA PHE A 118 -22.01 1.33 -25.14
C PHE A 118 -22.82 0.08 -25.50
N LEU A 119 -23.07 -0.82 -24.54
CA LEU A 119 -24.05 -1.90 -24.72
C LEU A 119 -25.49 -1.38 -24.79
N GLN A 120 -25.82 -0.34 -24.00
CA GLN A 120 -27.16 0.26 -23.97
C GLN A 120 -27.39 1.25 -25.11
N HIS A 121 -26.32 1.84 -25.63
CA HIS A 121 -26.33 2.77 -26.76
C HIS A 121 -25.45 2.19 -27.86
N PRO A 122 -25.87 1.07 -28.50
CA PRO A 122 -25.16 0.57 -29.65
C PRO A 122 -25.17 1.68 -30.69
N SER A 123 -24.00 2.25 -30.97
CA SER A 123 -23.87 3.17 -32.09
C SER A 123 -24.20 2.39 -33.36
N THR A 124 -25.19 2.83 -34.11
CA THR A 124 -25.61 2.29 -35.42
C THR A 124 -24.55 2.49 -36.51
N THR A 125 -23.28 2.57 -36.14
CA THR A 125 -22.15 2.68 -37.05
C THR A 125 -21.64 1.27 -37.32
N GLU A 126 -22.43 0.52 -38.09
CA GLU A 126 -21.81 -0.39 -39.06
C GLU A 126 -20.81 0.48 -39.84
N ARG A 127 -19.52 0.18 -39.68
CA ARG A 127 -18.46 1.00 -40.26
C ARG A 127 -18.54 0.87 -41.78
N GLU A 128 -19.05 1.88 -42.46
CA GLU A 128 -18.43 2.29 -43.72
C GLU A 128 -17.01 2.75 -43.39
N ILE A 129 -16.08 1.80 -43.53
CA ILE A 129 -14.66 2.11 -43.65
C ILE A 129 -14.52 2.69 -45.04
N ASP A 130 -14.58 4.01 -45.19
CA ASP A 130 -13.96 4.71 -46.30
C ASP A 130 -14.00 6.21 -46.06
N THR A 131 -12.94 6.72 -45.43
CA THR A 131 -12.25 7.94 -45.86
C THR A 131 -11.01 8.08 -45.00
N VAL A 132 -9.87 7.90 -45.67
CA VAL A 132 -8.52 8.13 -45.14
C VAL A 132 -8.35 9.64 -44.96
N SER A 133 -8.99 10.22 -43.94
CA SER A 133 -8.62 11.54 -43.47
C SER A 133 -7.38 11.38 -42.60
N GLU A 134 -6.26 11.83 -43.17
CA GLU A 134 -5.00 12.23 -42.53
C GLU A 134 -4.85 11.77 -41.08
N ARG A 135 -4.09 10.68 -40.92
CA ARG A 135 -3.72 10.11 -39.62
C ARG A 135 -2.88 11.14 -38.86
N GLU A 136 -3.53 12.01 -38.10
CA GLU A 136 -2.85 12.71 -37.02
C GLU A 136 -2.20 11.67 -36.10
N ASP A 137 -0.98 11.96 -35.68
CA ASP A 137 -0.14 11.09 -34.87
C ASP A 137 -0.90 10.64 -33.60
N TYR A 138 -1.51 9.44 -33.64
CA TYR A 138 -2.27 8.85 -32.53
C TYR A 138 -1.46 8.64 -31.25
N ARG A 139 -0.17 9.01 -31.25
CA ARG A 139 0.76 8.87 -30.14
C ARG A 139 0.46 9.82 -28.97
N PHE A 140 -0.31 10.90 -29.19
CA PHE A 140 -0.56 11.94 -28.17
C PHE A 140 -2.02 12.37 -28.01
N GLN A 141 -2.97 11.43 -28.12
CA GLN A 141 -4.35 11.75 -27.81
C GLN A 141 -4.51 12.01 -26.29
N PRO A 142 -5.12 13.14 -25.89
CA PRO A 142 -5.36 13.43 -24.49
C PRO A 142 -6.26 12.35 -23.87
N LYS A 143 -6.05 12.05 -22.58
CA LYS A 143 -6.86 11.06 -21.88
C LYS A 143 -8.33 11.49 -21.90
N SER A 144 -9.20 10.57 -22.32
CA SER A 144 -10.64 10.81 -22.32
C SER A 144 -11.18 10.97 -20.90
N HIS A 145 -11.86 12.09 -20.65
CA HIS A 145 -12.56 12.36 -19.39
C HIS A 145 -13.97 11.77 -19.36
N PHE A 146 -14.41 11.14 -20.46
CA PHE A 146 -15.76 10.59 -20.61
C PHE A 146 -16.10 9.59 -19.50
N PHE A 147 -17.12 9.89 -18.70
CA PHE A 147 -17.65 8.99 -17.66
C PHE A 147 -19.17 9.09 -17.62
N PRO A 148 -19.89 8.14 -18.24
CA PRO A 148 -21.35 8.20 -18.30
C PRO A 148 -21.94 7.72 -16.97
N VAL A 149 -21.99 8.61 -15.98
CA VAL A 149 -22.47 8.30 -14.61
C VAL A 149 -23.86 7.68 -14.63
N GLN A 150 -24.74 8.15 -15.53
CA GLN A 150 -26.09 7.64 -15.72
C GLN A 150 -26.15 6.17 -16.15
N SER A 151 -25.09 5.64 -16.78
CA SER A 151 -25.03 4.24 -17.23
C SER A 151 -24.49 3.28 -16.19
N LYS A 152 -24.16 3.76 -14.99
CA LYS A 152 -23.65 2.90 -13.92
C LYS A 152 -24.74 1.94 -13.44
N GLY A 153 -25.91 2.48 -13.14
CA GLY A 153 -27.11 1.77 -12.71
C GLY A 153 -26.96 1.00 -11.38
N PRO A 154 -28.04 0.36 -10.90
CA PRO A 154 -28.16 -0.04 -9.50
C PRO A 154 -27.19 -1.16 -9.11
N PHE A 155 -26.95 -2.15 -9.98
CA PHE A 155 -26.07 -3.27 -9.66
C PHE A 155 -24.61 -2.86 -9.43
N LEU A 156 -24.07 -1.93 -10.24
CA LEU A 156 -22.70 -1.43 -10.06
C LEU A 156 -22.59 -0.52 -8.84
N GLU A 157 -23.64 0.23 -8.51
CA GLU A 157 -23.71 1.04 -7.29
C GLU A 157 -23.73 0.16 -6.04
N THR A 158 -24.55 -0.89 -6.03
CA THR A 158 -24.59 -1.86 -4.92
C THR A 158 -23.24 -2.56 -4.76
N PHE A 159 -22.65 -3.03 -5.85
CA PHE A 159 -21.33 -3.67 -5.82
C PHE A 159 -20.26 -2.73 -5.27
N GLU A 160 -20.18 -1.50 -5.76
CA GLU A 160 -19.23 -0.51 -5.26
C GLU A 160 -19.43 -0.26 -3.76
N HIS A 161 -20.68 -0.11 -3.31
CA HIS A 161 -20.99 0.08 -1.90
C HIS A 161 -20.56 -1.12 -1.04
N MET A 162 -20.81 -2.35 -1.50
CA MET A 162 -20.40 -3.56 -0.79
C MET A 162 -18.87 -3.66 -0.65
N VAL A 163 -18.13 -3.33 -1.71
CA VAL A 163 -16.67 -3.34 -1.67
C VAL A 163 -16.13 -2.21 -0.77
N ASP A 164 -16.71 -1.01 -0.83
CA ASP A 164 -16.35 0.10 0.04
C ASP A 164 -16.58 -0.25 1.52
N GLN A 165 -17.69 -0.91 1.86
CA GLN A 165 -17.93 -1.44 3.20
C GLN A 165 -16.90 -2.51 3.60
N ALA A 166 -16.56 -3.42 2.68
CA ALA A 166 -15.54 -4.44 2.92
C ALA A 166 -14.19 -3.79 3.23
N PHE A 167 -13.78 -2.77 2.48
CA PHE A 167 -12.54 -2.01 2.75
C PHE A 167 -12.55 -1.35 4.12
N GLN A 168 -13.64 -0.71 4.51
CA GLN A 168 -13.74 -0.12 5.85
C GLN A 168 -13.62 -1.18 6.94
N SER A 169 -14.21 -2.37 6.74
CA SER A 169 -14.11 -3.48 7.70
C SER A 169 -12.67 -4.00 7.81
N ILE A 170 -11.95 -4.14 6.69
CA ILE A 170 -10.56 -4.58 6.64
C ILE A 170 -9.66 -3.53 7.29
N ALA A 171 -9.84 -2.25 6.97
CA ALA A 171 -9.09 -1.15 7.56
C ALA A 171 -9.27 -1.08 9.08
N LYS A 172 -10.50 -1.28 9.58
CA LYS A 172 -10.79 -1.37 11.03
C LYS A 172 -10.06 -2.57 11.67
N LYS A 173 -10.10 -3.75 11.04
CA LYS A 173 -9.38 -4.95 11.52
C LYS A 173 -7.86 -4.72 11.59
N ARG A 174 -7.27 -4.06 10.60
CA ARG A 174 -5.83 -3.72 10.61
C ARG A 174 -5.46 -2.75 11.72
N LYS A 175 -6.32 -1.78 12.04
CA LYS A 175 -6.14 -0.85 13.18
C LYS A 175 -6.22 -1.57 14.54
N SER A 176 -6.95 -2.69 14.61
CA SER A 176 -7.08 -3.50 15.83
C SER A 176 -5.85 -4.37 16.15
N GLY A 177 -4.76 -4.27 15.38
CA GLY A 177 -3.43 -4.65 15.85
C GLY A 177 -2.86 -6.01 15.41
N SER A 178 -3.43 -6.70 14.43
CA SER A 178 -2.90 -8.02 14.02
C SER A 178 -2.80 -8.18 12.51
N CYS A 179 -1.80 -7.54 11.93
CA CYS A 179 -1.12 -8.11 10.76
C CYS A 179 0.34 -8.21 11.17
N PRO A 180 0.81 -9.39 11.63
CA PRO A 180 2.19 -9.54 12.00
C PRO A 180 3.04 -9.29 10.74
N PHE A 181 3.85 -8.25 10.78
CA PHE A 181 4.96 -8.16 9.87
C PHE A 181 5.89 -9.34 10.13
N ASN A 182 6.43 -9.93 9.07
CA ASN A 182 7.44 -10.98 9.19
C ASN A 182 8.86 -10.41 9.40
N LEU A 183 8.96 -9.07 9.51
CA LEU A 183 10.13 -8.34 9.98
C LEU A 183 9.82 -7.67 11.31
N THR A 184 10.74 -7.78 12.26
CA THR A 184 10.75 -6.93 13.45
C THR A 184 11.19 -5.51 13.10
N LYS A 185 10.92 -4.53 13.98
CA LYS A 185 11.38 -3.15 13.78
C LYS A 185 12.90 -3.06 13.65
N ARG A 186 13.63 -3.87 14.43
CA ARG A 186 15.10 -3.91 14.41
C ARG A 186 15.61 -4.41 13.06
N GLU A 187 15.03 -5.50 12.57
CA GLU A 187 15.36 -6.04 11.24
C GLU A 187 15.00 -5.07 10.11
N GLU A 188 13.88 -4.34 10.22
CA GLU A 188 13.50 -3.31 9.25
C GLU A 188 14.53 -2.17 9.22
N THR A 189 15.01 -1.71 10.37
CA THR A 189 16.06 -0.68 10.44
C THR A 189 17.39 -1.19 9.92
N THR A 190 17.77 -2.44 10.24
CA THR A 190 18.99 -3.07 9.72
C THR A 190 18.93 -3.22 8.20
N LEU A 191 17.78 -3.60 7.64
CA LEU A 191 17.60 -3.70 6.20
C LEU A 191 17.78 -2.34 5.51
N LYS A 192 17.22 -1.26 6.08
CA LYS A 192 17.42 0.11 5.55
C LYS A 192 18.88 0.53 5.60
N HIS A 193 19.55 0.28 6.73
CA HIS A 193 20.97 0.57 6.89
C HIS A 193 21.84 -0.18 5.87
N LEU A 194 21.58 -1.48 5.66
CA LEU A 194 22.27 -2.27 4.63
C LEU A 194 22.02 -1.73 3.21
N MET A 195 20.82 -1.21 2.93
CA MET A 195 20.49 -0.61 1.64
C MET A 195 21.18 0.73 1.37
N GLU A 196 21.54 1.47 2.42
CA GLU A 196 22.18 2.79 2.33
C GLU A 196 23.71 2.71 2.28
N ARG A 197 24.29 1.54 2.56
CA ARG A 197 25.74 1.30 2.55
C ARG A 197 26.33 1.45 1.15
N GLU A 198 27.27 2.39 1.00
CA GLU A 198 27.97 2.63 -0.27
C GLU A 198 28.97 1.52 -0.64
N ASP A 199 29.41 0.74 0.34
CA ASP A 199 30.32 -0.39 0.17
C ASP A 199 29.62 -1.70 -0.26
N LEU A 200 28.28 -1.70 -0.26
CA LEU A 200 27.46 -2.84 -0.68
C LEU A 200 26.73 -2.52 -1.99
N VAL A 201 27.02 -3.30 -3.03
CA VAL A 201 26.29 -3.21 -4.30
C VAL A 201 25.07 -4.13 -4.25
N ILE A 202 23.92 -3.58 -3.86
CA ILE A 202 22.64 -4.30 -3.92
C ILE A 202 22.02 -4.11 -5.31
N ARG A 203 21.91 -5.19 -6.07
CA ARG A 203 21.24 -5.19 -7.38
C ARG A 203 19.86 -5.83 -7.25
N GLU A 204 18.93 -5.39 -8.10
CA GLU A 204 17.69 -6.13 -8.27
C GLU A 204 18.03 -7.57 -8.69
N ALA A 205 17.37 -8.53 -8.06
CA ALA A 205 17.54 -9.93 -8.43
C ALA A 205 17.13 -10.10 -9.90
N ASP A 206 18.00 -10.73 -10.69
CA ASP A 206 17.64 -11.08 -12.06
C ASP A 206 16.45 -12.04 -12.03
N LYS A 207 15.46 -11.77 -12.88
CA LYS A 207 14.34 -12.67 -13.06
C LYS A 207 14.86 -13.80 -13.94
N GLY A 208 15.39 -14.85 -13.32
CA GLY A 208 15.80 -16.07 -14.01
C GLY A 208 14.76 -16.47 -15.07
N GLY A 209 15.23 -16.69 -16.30
CA GLY A 209 14.42 -16.87 -17.51
C GLY A 209 13.48 -18.06 -17.50
#